data_AF-A0A087TS29-F1
#
_entry.id   AF-A0A087TS29-F1
#
_cell.length_a   1.000
_cell.length_b   1.000
_cell.length_c   1.000
_cell.angle_alpha   90.00
_cell.angle_beta   90.00
_cell.angle_gamma   90.00
#
_symmetry.space_group_name_H-M   'P 1'
#
loop_
_entity.id
_entity.type
_entity.pdbx_description
1 polymer ?
#
loop_
_entity_poly.entity_id
_entity_poly.type
_entity_poly.pdbx_seq_one_letter_code
_entity_poly.pdbx_strand_id
1 'polypeptide(L)'
;MKGRITFWCSFSNNSGVVAYKLYGQQCDSCPAEAYEPAMWYPEEIEKVLMNICNRVAYLFYGFQKPPIQLNRRPGKPKNPHYSERCQACKDGVCAER
;
A
#
# COMPACT_ATOMS: atom_id res chain seq x y z
N MET A 1 13.08 2.16 1.96
CA MET A 1 11.85 2.37 1.19
C MET A 1 10.68 2.19 2.14
N LYS A 2 9.79 3.17 2.25
CA LYS A 2 8.50 2.97 2.95
C LYS A 2 7.50 2.51 1.89
N GLY A 3 7.02 1.28 2.02
CA GLY A 3 6.01 0.74 1.10
C GLY A 3 4.77 1.62 1.08
N ARG A 4 4.23 1.86 -0.11
CA ARG A 4 2.92 2.52 -0.28
C ARG A 4 2.01 1.55 -1.01
N ILE A 5 0.76 1.54 -0.59
CA ILE A 5 -0.28 0.70 -1.14
C ILE A 5 -1.58 1.48 -1.16
N THR A 6 -2.36 1.32 -2.22
CA THR A 6 -3.71 1.85 -2.32
C THR A 6 -4.66 0.69 -2.61
N PHE A 7 -5.84 0.76 -2.02
CA PHE A 7 -6.90 -0.22 -2.21
C PHE A 7 -8.17 0.46 -2.65
N TRP A 8 -8.93 -0.24 -3.49
CA TRP A 8 -10.28 0.10 -3.88
C TRP A 8 -11.16 -1.12 -3.68
N CYS A 9 -12.36 -0.91 -3.16
CA CYS A 9 -13.34 -1.97 -3.00
C CYS A 9 -14.66 -1.54 -3.63
N SER A 10 -15.31 -2.44 -4.34
CA SER A 10 -16.63 -2.27 -4.90
C SER A 10 -17.47 -3.50 -4.61
N PHE A 11 -18.77 -3.32 -4.45
CA PHE A 11 -19.72 -4.41 -4.27
C PHE A 11 -20.93 -4.17 -5.18
N SER A 12 -21.22 -5.11 -6.07
CA SER A 12 -22.32 -5.04 -7.04
C SER A 12 -22.79 -6.44 -7.42
N ASN A 13 -24.08 -6.61 -7.69
CA ASN A 13 -24.66 -7.89 -8.14
C ASN A 13 -24.26 -9.08 -7.25
N ASN A 14 -24.31 -8.88 -5.93
CA ASN A 14 -23.93 -9.91 -4.94
C ASN A 14 -22.47 -10.40 -5.05
N SER A 15 -21.61 -9.62 -5.70
CA SER A 15 -20.18 -9.89 -5.87
C SER A 15 -19.35 -8.69 -5.44
N GLY A 16 -18.22 -8.96 -4.77
CA GLY A 16 -17.29 -7.94 -4.31
C GLY A 16 -15.96 -8.03 -5.06
N VAL A 17 -15.38 -6.89 -5.39
CA VAL A 17 -14.03 -6.80 -5.95
C VAL A 17 -13.18 -5.91 -5.05
N VAL A 18 -12.00 -6.40 -4.67
CA VAL A 18 -10.96 -5.60 -4.03
C VAL A 18 -9.79 -5.53 -5.00
N ALA A 19 -9.50 -4.32 -5.46
CA ALA A 19 -8.32 -4.02 -6.27
C ALA A 19 -7.26 -3.36 -5.39
N TYR A 20 -5.99 -3.61 -5.70
CA TYR A 20 -4.87 -2.98 -5.00
C TYR A 20 -3.79 -2.55 -5.97
N LYS A 21 -3.01 -1.54 -5.56
CA LYS A 21 -1.81 -1.10 -6.25
C LYS A 21 -0.66 -1.02 -5.26
N LEU A 22 0.40 -1.77 -5.52
CA LEU A 22 1.70 -1.63 -4.86
C LEU A 22 2.51 -0.60 -5.63
N TYR A 23 3.00 0.43 -4.93
CA TYR A 23 3.84 1.44 -5.54
C TYR A 23 5.31 1.06 -5.38
N GLY A 24 6.05 1.13 -6.48
CA GLY A 24 7.46 0.85 -6.52
C GLY A 24 8.37 2.09 -6.53
N GLN A 25 9.66 1.82 -6.61
CA GLN A 25 10.72 2.80 -6.82
C GLN A 25 11.62 2.32 -7.94
N GLN A 26 12.15 3.25 -8.73
CA GLN A 26 13.15 2.95 -9.74
C GLN A 26 14.52 2.82 -9.07
N CYS A 27 15.27 1.79 -9.45
CA CYS A 27 16.64 1.60 -9.04
C CYS A 27 17.53 2.72 -9.64
N ASP A 28 18.48 3.23 -8.84
CA ASP A 28 19.40 4.29 -9.27
C ASP A 28 20.45 3.77 -10.26
N SER A 29 20.94 2.56 -10.00
CA SER A 29 22.07 1.96 -10.72
C SER A 29 21.64 1.04 -11.87
N CYS A 30 20.36 0.70 -11.93
CA CYS A 30 19.84 -0.25 -12.90
C CYS A 30 19.38 0.50 -14.15
N PRO A 31 19.69 0.04 -15.36
CA PRO A 31 19.22 0.68 -16.60
C PRO A 31 17.71 0.53 -16.83
N ALA A 32 16.99 -0.12 -15.92
CA ALA A 32 15.58 -0.41 -16.05
C ALA A 32 14.73 0.79 -15.63
N GLU A 33 13.85 1.24 -16.53
CA GLU A 33 12.78 2.20 -16.21
C GLU A 33 11.66 1.59 -15.36
N ALA A 34 11.70 0.28 -15.11
CA ALA A 34 10.67 -0.42 -14.35
C ALA A 34 10.67 -0.02 -12.86
N TYR A 35 9.48 -0.03 -12.27
CA TYR A 35 9.31 0.15 -10.84
C TYR A 35 9.51 -1.16 -10.09
N GLU A 36 10.38 -1.16 -9.09
CA GLU A 36 10.58 -2.29 -8.19
C GLU A 36 9.67 -2.14 -6.96
N PRO A 37 8.88 -3.18 -6.62
CA PRO A 37 8.02 -3.12 -5.44
C PRO A 37 8.86 -3.10 -4.16
N ALA A 38 8.31 -2.47 -3.10
CA ALA A 38 8.92 -2.56 -1.78
C ALA A 38 8.89 -4.01 -1.28
N MET A 39 9.94 -4.41 -0.55
CA MET A 39 9.86 -5.61 0.30
C MET A 39 8.97 -5.32 1.51
N TRP A 40 8.12 -6.29 1.84
CA TRP A 40 7.24 -6.24 3.00
C TRP A 40 7.62 -7.33 3.99
N TYR A 41 7.61 -6.97 5.27
CA TYR A 41 7.67 -7.98 6.31
C TYR A 41 6.31 -8.71 6.38
N PRO A 42 6.29 -10.04 6.61
CA PRO A 42 5.05 -10.81 6.68
C PRO A 42 4.02 -10.20 7.65
N GLU A 43 4.48 -9.74 8.82
CA GLU A 43 3.59 -9.12 9.82
C GLU A 43 2.95 -7.81 9.33
N GLU A 44 3.62 -7.05 8.46
CA GLU A 44 3.05 -5.83 7.89
C GLU A 44 2.01 -6.15 6.81
N ILE A 45 2.18 -7.27 6.09
CA ILE A 45 1.19 -7.76 5.12
C ILE A 45 -0.09 -8.17 5.85
N GLU A 46 0.02 -8.98 6.90
CA GLU A 46 -1.12 -9.45 7.69
C GLU A 46 -1.94 -8.28 8.26
N LYS A 47 -1.27 -7.27 8.84
CA LYS A 47 -1.93 -6.07 9.36
C LYS A 47 -2.70 -5.33 8.27
N VAL A 48 -2.11 -5.15 7.09
CA VAL A 48 -2.76 -4.47 5.96
C VAL A 48 -3.96 -5.26 5.47
N LEU A 49 -3.83 -6.58 5.30
CA LEU A 49 -4.95 -7.44 4.89
C LEU A 49 -6.08 -7.40 5.91
N MET A 50 -5.76 -7.45 7.21
CA MET A 50 -6.77 -7.35 8.27
C MET A 50 -7.51 -6.02 8.22
N ASN A 51 -6.81 -4.90 8.00
CA ASN A 51 -7.43 -3.58 7.83
C ASN A 51 -8.40 -3.56 6.63
N ILE A 52 -8.08 -4.23 5.52
CA ILE A 52 -8.96 -4.32 4.34
C ILE A 52 -10.19 -5.16 4.67
N CYS A 53 -10.01 -6.37 5.23
CA CYS A 53 -11.11 -7.26 5.59
C CYS A 53 -12.10 -6.55 6.51
N ASN A 54 -11.57 -5.89 7.54
CA ASN A 54 -12.35 -5.07 8.47
C ASN A 54 -13.08 -3.91 7.79
N ARG A 55 -12.42 -3.24 6.84
CA ARG A 55 -13.03 -2.15 6.08
C ARG A 55 -14.18 -2.65 5.21
N VAL A 56 -14.00 -3.79 4.55
CA VAL A 56 -15.03 -4.44 3.72
C VAL A 56 -16.21 -4.89 4.60
N ALA A 57 -15.96 -5.55 5.73
CA ALA A 57 -16.99 -5.97 6.69
C ALA A 57 -17.83 -4.78 7.18
N TYR A 58 -17.17 -3.68 7.54
CA TYR A 58 -17.83 -2.45 7.95
C TYR A 58 -18.67 -1.82 6.82
N LEU A 59 -18.11 -1.68 5.61
CA LEU A 59 -18.77 -0.98 4.51
C LEU A 59 -19.94 -1.74 3.90
N PHE A 60 -19.83 -3.07 3.80
CA PHE A 60 -20.78 -3.87 3.00
C PHE A 60 -21.60 -4.88 3.80
N TYR A 61 -21.20 -5.19 5.04
CA TYR A 61 -21.84 -6.24 5.85
C TYR A 61 -22.40 -5.74 7.18
N GLY A 62 -22.34 -4.43 7.47
CA GLY A 62 -22.95 -3.83 8.66
C GLY A 62 -22.22 -4.10 9.97
N PHE A 63 -20.94 -4.53 9.90
CA PHE A 63 -20.13 -4.76 11.09
C PHE A 63 -19.77 -3.43 11.74
N GLN A 64 -19.50 -3.41 13.05
CA GLN A 64 -18.98 -2.21 13.68
C GLN A 64 -17.58 -1.87 13.15
N LYS A 65 -17.31 -0.57 12.95
CA LYS A 65 -16.01 -0.11 12.44
C LYS A 65 -14.91 -0.43 13.46
N PRO A 66 -14.00 -1.37 13.17
CA PRO A 66 -12.91 -1.65 14.08
C PRO A 66 -11.80 -0.59 13.94
N PRO A 67 -10.91 -0.46 14.95
CA PRO A 67 -9.76 0.42 14.85
C PRO A 67 -8.83 -0.04 13.72
N ILE A 68 -8.34 0.92 12.93
CA ILE A 68 -7.37 0.66 11.87
C ILE A 68 -5.98 0.61 12.50
N GLN A 69 -5.23 -0.46 12.22
CA GLN A 69 -3.84 -0.55 12.64
C GLN A 69 -2.98 0.31 11.71
N LEU A 70 -2.63 1.51 12.18
CA LEU A 70 -1.82 2.48 11.43
C LEU A 70 -0.33 2.43 11.77
N ASN A 71 0.04 1.77 12.86
CA ASN A 71 1.43 1.64 13.29
C ASN A 71 2.20 0.80 12.28
N ARG A 72 3.21 1.41 11.67
CA ARG A 72 4.09 0.75 10.71
C ARG A 72 5.44 0.49 11.34
N ARG A 73 6.02 -0.66 11.01
CA ARG A 73 7.43 -0.90 11.33
C ARG A 73 8.28 0.11 10.54
N PRO A 74 9.16 0.89 11.19
CA PRO A 74 10.05 1.77 10.47
C PRO A 74 10.99 0.93 9.60
N GLY A 75 11.00 1.21 8.31
CA GLY A 75 12.04 0.68 7.43
C GLY A 75 13.39 1.29 7.78
N LYS A 76 14.48 0.59 7.43
CA LYS A 76 15.85 1.13 7.46
C LYS A 76 16.36 1.35 6.03
N PRO A 77 15.82 2.33 5.28
CA PRO A 77 16.36 2.66 3.96
C PRO A 77 17.86 2.98 4.06
N LYS A 78 18.66 2.41 3.16
CA LYS A 78 20.07 2.81 3.00
C LYS A 78 20.20 4.14 2.26
N ASN A 79 19.31 4.38 1.30
CA ASN A 79 19.34 5.53 0.40
C ASN A 79 18.24 6.54 0.75
N PRO A 80 18.44 7.83 0.49
CA PRO A 80 17.43 8.86 0.67
C PRO A 80 16.25 8.67 -0.30
N HIS A 81 15.17 9.38 -0.02
CA HIS A 81 13.99 9.36 -0.87
C HIS A 81 14.16 10.31 -2.07
N TYR A 82 14.04 9.76 -3.27
CA TYR A 82 14.11 10.48 -4.55
C TYR A 82 12.73 10.52 -5.20
N SER A 83 12.11 11.70 -5.27
CA SER A 83 10.71 11.85 -5.70
C SER A 83 10.52 11.51 -7.18
N GLU A 84 11.49 11.84 -8.02
CA GLU A 84 11.53 11.56 -9.45
C GLU A 84 11.61 10.05 -9.77
N ARG A 85 12.05 9.24 -8.79
CA ARG A 85 12.14 7.77 -8.90
C ARG A 85 11.05 7.04 -8.14
N CYS A 86 10.20 7.75 -7.41
CA CYS A 86 9.12 7.14 -6.64
C CYS A 86 7.80 7.16 -7.39
N GLN A 87 7.23 5.98 -7.65
CA GLN A 87 5.94 5.86 -8.33
C GLN A 87 4.82 6.57 -7.55
N ALA A 88 4.83 6.47 -6.22
CA ALA A 88 3.82 7.13 -5.38
C ALA A 88 3.94 8.67 -5.43
N CYS A 89 5.13 9.23 -5.63
CA CYS A 89 5.29 10.67 -5.80
C CYS A 89 4.71 11.12 -7.15
N LYS A 90 5.03 10.39 -8.24
CA LYS A 90 4.47 10.67 -9.56
C LYS A 90 2.93 10.57 -9.58
N ASP A 91 2.36 9.64 -8.82
CA ASP A 91 0.92 9.45 -8.70
C ASP A 91 0.28 10.36 -7.62
N GLY A 92 1.05 11.24 -6.96
CA GLY A 92 0.55 12.21 -5.99
C GLY A 92 0.14 11.65 -4.63
N VAL A 93 0.35 10.35 -4.37
CA VAL A 93 -0.11 9.65 -3.16
C VAL A 93 1.00 9.35 -2.15
N CYS A 94 2.23 9.81 -2.37
CA CYS A 94 3.34 9.63 -1.43
C CYS A 94 3.11 10.43 -0.12
N ALA A 95 3.53 9.86 1.00
CA ALA A 95 3.47 10.48 2.34
C ALA A 95 4.82 11.06 2.81
N GLU A 96 5.91 10.81 2.06
CA GLU A 96 7.28 11.22 2.40
C GLU A 96 7.75 12.40 1.53
N ARG A 97 6.83 13.34 1.23
CA ARG A 97 7.11 14.50 0.38
C ARG A 97 8.19 15.39 0.97
#